data_AF-A0A924YVW3-F1
#
_entry.id   AF-A0A924YVW3-F1
#
_cell.length_a   1.000
_cell.length_b   1.000
_cell.length_c   1.000
_cell.angle_alpha   90.00
_cell.angle_beta   90.00
_cell.angle_gamma   90.00
#
_symmetry.space_group_name_H-M   'P 1'
#
loop_
_entity.id
_entity.type
_entity.pdbx_description
1 polymer ?
#
loop_
_entity_poly.entity_id
_entity_poly.type
_entity_poly.pdbx_seq_one_letter_code
_entity_poly.pdbx_strand_id
1 'polypeptide(L)'
;MSVPVTLEMTDDTLLQVLGKTVAAMNSDPADGPNSLARQTLAYQWALARGNCLLFGVEIPADLNAMLSAEQAASATRELNGRLEQWIADAATLRERWEQADDESVAEAICLEALTRLMESWACPLAIDESQLISDELDPEFATLLETLHSRLKSFGESLLAQTDVLSFVADAPLLKELRQRLAEEFHELLPWWLDGTLEQAAQADERELAALAGRFWSKSKPTIAVSAREALSGGELSHTVLRFTSVRLPPPYVPAIAAGDAPHVPDFATVTWFSP
;
A
#
# COMPACT_ATOMS: atom_id res chain seq x y z
N MET A 1 0.27 3.79 -23.07
CA MET A 1 -1.15 4.04 -22.76
C MET A 1 -1.45 3.20 -21.54
N SER A 2 -1.27 3.76 -20.34
CA SER A 2 -1.61 3.05 -19.11
C SER A 2 -3.12 3.06 -18.96
N VAL A 3 -3.72 1.87 -18.92
CA VAL A 3 -5.12 1.73 -18.55
C VAL A 3 -5.18 1.97 -17.04
N PRO A 4 -5.94 2.97 -16.56
CA PRO A 4 -6.13 3.14 -15.12
C PRO A 4 -6.87 1.91 -14.61
N VAL A 5 -6.17 1.03 -13.90
CA VAL A 5 -6.80 -0.04 -13.14
C VAL A 5 -7.50 0.65 -11.98
N THR A 6 -8.80 0.87 -12.15
CA THR A 6 -9.69 1.32 -11.08
C THR A 6 -9.94 0.09 -10.21
N LEU A 7 -9.60 0.19 -8.93
CA LEU A 7 -9.96 -0.83 -7.96
C LEU A 7 -11.47 -0.73 -7.71
N GLU A 8 -12.25 -1.40 -8.55
CA GLU A 8 -13.69 -1.59 -8.32
C GLU A 8 -13.90 -2.60 -7.18
N MET A 9 -13.45 -2.23 -5.98
CA MET A 9 -13.99 -2.84 -4.77
C MET A 9 -15.40 -2.31 -4.61
N THR A 10 -16.36 -3.02 -5.16
CA THR A 10 -17.78 -2.80 -4.87
C THR A 10 -18.15 -3.49 -3.56
N ASP A 11 -19.29 -3.14 -2.99
CA ASP A 11 -19.83 -3.82 -1.81
C ASP A 11 -20.06 -5.32 -2.11
N ASP A 12 -20.52 -5.64 -3.32
CA ASP A 12 -20.66 -7.02 -3.80
C ASP A 12 -19.32 -7.76 -3.83
N THR A 13 -18.24 -7.10 -4.26
CA THR A 13 -16.89 -7.68 -4.26
C THR A 13 -16.45 -8.02 -2.83
N LEU A 14 -16.67 -7.12 -1.88
CA LEU A 14 -16.32 -7.32 -0.47
C LEU A 14 -17.10 -8.47 0.15
N LEU A 15 -18.42 -8.52 -0.09
CA LEU A 15 -19.28 -9.61 0.39
C LEU A 15 -18.92 -10.96 -0.25
N GLN A 16 -18.55 -10.98 -1.54
CA GLN A 16 -18.09 -12.20 -2.20
C GLN A 16 -16.80 -12.73 -1.57
N VAL A 17 -15.84 -11.85 -1.27
CA VAL A 17 -14.58 -12.22 -0.61
C VAL A 17 -14.86 -12.75 0.79
N LEU A 18 -15.68 -12.05 1.57
CA LEU A 18 -16.09 -12.50 2.91
C LEU A 18 -16.77 -13.89 2.86
N GLY A 19 -17.71 -14.09 1.94
CA GLY A 19 -18.39 -15.37 1.76
C GLY A 19 -17.44 -16.51 1.42
N LYS A 20 -16.45 -16.27 0.55
CA LYS A 20 -15.41 -17.26 0.21
C LYS A 20 -14.55 -17.61 1.43
N THR A 21 -14.12 -16.61 2.20
CA THR A 21 -13.28 -16.84 3.39
C THR A 21 -14.04 -17.58 4.50
N VAL A 22 -15.32 -17.26 4.71
CA VAL A 22 -16.18 -17.96 5.68
C VAL A 22 -16.38 -19.42 5.25
N ALA A 23 -16.69 -19.65 3.96
CA ALA A 23 -16.83 -21.00 3.44
C ALA A 23 -15.53 -21.83 3.56
N ALA A 24 -14.38 -21.21 3.28
CA ALA A 24 -13.07 -21.85 3.43
C ALA A 24 -12.75 -22.16 4.90
N MET A 25 -13.05 -21.25 5.83
CA MET A 25 -12.83 -21.48 7.26
C MET A 25 -13.72 -22.60 7.83
N ASN A 26 -14.97 -22.68 7.37
CA ASN A 26 -15.91 -23.73 7.78
C ASN A 26 -15.61 -25.09 7.14
N SER A 27 -14.85 -25.10 6.04
CA SER A 27 -14.35 -26.32 5.43
C SER A 27 -13.13 -26.77 6.22
N ASP A 28 -13.38 -27.55 7.28
CA ASP A 28 -12.41 -28.05 8.26
C ASP A 28 -11.04 -28.36 7.63
N PRO A 29 -10.01 -27.51 7.83
CA PRO A 29 -8.67 -27.88 7.42
C PRO A 29 -8.28 -29.06 8.30
N ALA A 30 -7.90 -30.19 7.68
CA ALA A 30 -7.45 -31.38 8.40
C ALA A 30 -6.24 -31.14 9.34
N ASP A 31 -5.68 -29.94 9.30
CA ASP A 31 -4.59 -29.46 10.14
C ASP A 31 -5.11 -28.80 11.42
N GLY A 32 -4.42 -29.08 12.53
CA GLY A 32 -4.81 -28.58 13.86
C GLY A 32 -4.91 -27.05 13.97
N PRO A 33 -5.44 -26.54 15.11
CA PRO A 33 -5.77 -25.13 15.32
C PRO A 33 -4.60 -24.14 15.10
N ASN A 34 -3.36 -24.63 15.23
CA ASN A 34 -2.14 -23.83 15.11
C ASN A 34 -1.43 -23.96 13.75
N SER A 35 -2.04 -24.59 12.74
CA SER A 35 -1.42 -24.72 11.43
C SER A 35 -1.28 -23.37 10.71
N LEU A 36 -0.23 -23.22 9.90
CA LEU A 36 -0.02 -22.00 9.11
C LEU A 36 -1.22 -21.74 8.17
N ALA A 37 -1.76 -22.79 7.55
CA ALA A 37 -2.93 -22.68 6.68
C ALA A 37 -4.14 -22.08 7.41
N ARG A 38 -4.39 -22.51 8.66
CA ARG A 38 -5.50 -21.98 9.47
C ARG A 38 -5.26 -20.56 9.94
N GLN A 39 -4.02 -20.19 10.27
CA GLN A 39 -3.64 -18.81 10.58
C GLN A 39 -3.86 -17.88 9.38
N THR A 40 -3.42 -18.29 8.19
CA THR A 40 -3.64 -17.53 6.95
C THR A 40 -5.13 -17.38 6.62
N LEU A 41 -5.92 -18.45 6.73
CA LEU A 41 -7.37 -18.37 6.50
C LEU A 41 -8.07 -17.46 7.52
N ALA A 42 -7.64 -17.50 8.79
CA ALA A 42 -8.22 -16.67 9.84
C ALA A 42 -7.91 -15.19 9.60
N TYR A 43 -6.68 -14.88 9.20
CA TYR A 43 -6.29 -13.53 8.77
C TYR A 43 -7.11 -13.05 7.58
N GLN A 44 -7.28 -13.88 6.55
CA GLN A 44 -8.06 -13.50 5.37
C GLN A 44 -9.52 -13.20 5.72
N TRP A 45 -10.12 -13.98 6.62
CA TRP A 45 -11.46 -13.70 7.13
C TRP A 45 -11.49 -12.39 7.94
N ALA A 46 -10.56 -12.20 8.88
CA ALA A 46 -10.46 -10.97 9.66
C ALA A 46 -10.30 -9.74 8.76
N LEU A 47 -9.47 -9.82 7.72
CA LEU A 47 -9.28 -8.76 6.74
C LEU A 47 -10.55 -8.48 5.92
N ALA A 48 -11.21 -9.52 5.42
CA ALA A 48 -12.44 -9.38 4.64
C ALA A 48 -13.57 -8.74 5.46
N ARG A 49 -13.75 -9.19 6.71
CA ARG A 49 -14.71 -8.62 7.66
C ARG A 49 -14.33 -7.19 8.03
N GLY A 50 -13.06 -6.95 8.36
CA GLY A 50 -12.52 -5.64 8.70
C GLY A 50 -12.75 -4.61 7.60
N ASN A 51 -12.56 -4.98 6.34
CA ASN A 51 -12.88 -4.13 5.20
C ASN A 51 -14.38 -3.82 5.13
N CYS A 52 -15.26 -4.80 5.35
CA CYS A 52 -16.71 -4.54 5.37
C CYS A 52 -17.06 -3.52 6.45
N LEU A 53 -16.51 -3.67 7.67
CA LEU A 53 -16.71 -2.72 8.77
C LEU A 53 -16.20 -1.32 8.41
N LEU A 54 -14.96 -1.25 7.94
CA LEU A 54 -14.29 0.01 7.61
C LEU A 54 -15.04 0.82 6.54
N PHE A 55 -15.61 0.15 5.55
CA PHE A 55 -16.35 0.78 4.45
C PHE A 55 -17.87 0.83 4.69
N GLY A 56 -18.35 0.46 5.88
CA GLY A 56 -19.77 0.54 6.23
C GLY A 56 -20.67 -0.39 5.42
N VAL A 57 -20.11 -1.50 4.92
CA VAL A 57 -20.86 -2.50 4.12
C VAL A 57 -21.75 -3.31 5.07
N GLU A 58 -23.05 -3.30 4.79
CA GLU A 58 -24.00 -4.13 5.53
C GLU A 58 -23.73 -5.61 5.28
N ILE A 59 -23.28 -6.32 6.32
CA ILE A 59 -22.97 -7.75 6.25
C ILE A 59 -24.27 -8.56 6.42
N PRO A 60 -24.66 -9.39 5.44
CA PRO A 60 -25.81 -10.29 5.56
C PRO A 60 -25.75 -11.17 6.80
N ALA A 61 -26.90 -11.46 7.42
CA ALA A 61 -26.96 -12.18 8.70
C ALA A 61 -26.31 -13.58 8.66
N ASP A 62 -26.32 -14.25 7.50
CA ASP A 62 -25.68 -15.55 7.28
C ASP A 62 -24.15 -15.46 7.15
N LEU A 63 -23.61 -14.27 6.85
CA LEU A 63 -22.17 -13.98 6.80
C LEU A 63 -21.67 -13.18 8.01
N ASN A 64 -22.58 -12.66 8.85
CA ASN A 64 -22.25 -11.81 10.00
C ASN A 64 -21.78 -12.62 11.22
N ALA A 65 -21.14 -13.76 11.01
CA ALA A 65 -20.45 -14.48 12.07
C ALA A 65 -19.21 -13.67 12.50
N MET A 66 -19.10 -13.44 13.81
CA MET A 66 -17.87 -12.93 14.42
C MET A 66 -16.82 -14.04 14.44
N LEU A 67 -15.54 -13.67 14.44
CA LEU A 67 -14.46 -14.63 14.66
C LEU A 67 -14.61 -15.23 16.06
N SER A 68 -14.41 -16.54 16.19
CA SER A 68 -14.22 -17.15 17.50
C SER A 68 -12.90 -16.67 18.12
N ALA A 69 -12.75 -16.79 19.45
CA ALA A 69 -11.50 -16.41 20.13
C ALA A 69 -10.27 -17.14 19.54
N GLU A 70 -10.41 -18.41 19.15
CA GLU A 70 -9.34 -19.18 18.51
C GLU A 70 -8.99 -18.62 17.12
N GLN A 71 -10.01 -18.26 16.33
CA GLN A 71 -9.81 -17.68 15.00
C GLN A 71 -9.18 -16.29 15.10
N ALA A 72 -9.63 -15.46 16.04
CA ALA A 72 -9.05 -14.16 16.32
C ALA A 72 -7.58 -14.29 16.74
N ALA A 73 -7.24 -15.20 17.66
CA ALA A 73 -5.86 -15.47 18.04
C ALA A 73 -4.99 -15.92 16.85
N SER A 74 -5.52 -16.80 15.99
CA SER A 74 -4.83 -17.24 14.77
C SER A 74 -4.63 -16.12 13.76
N ALA A 75 -5.62 -15.25 13.55
CA ALA A 75 -5.51 -14.06 12.72
C ALA A 75 -4.47 -13.08 13.27
N THR A 76 -4.44 -12.87 14.58
CA THR A 76 -3.46 -12.01 15.27
C THR A 76 -2.04 -12.55 15.11
N ARG A 77 -1.80 -13.87 15.18
CA ARG A 77 -0.47 -14.46 14.94
C ARG A 77 0.03 -14.20 13.52
N GLU A 78 -0.83 -14.45 12.52
CA GLU A 78 -0.50 -14.19 11.12
C GLU A 78 -0.23 -12.69 10.87
N LEU A 79 -1.10 -11.79 11.37
CA LEU A 79 -0.91 -10.35 11.22
C LEU A 79 0.37 -9.86 11.91
N ASN A 80 0.69 -10.38 13.10
CA ASN A 80 1.96 -10.10 13.75
C ASN A 80 3.14 -10.49 12.85
N GLY A 81 3.15 -11.70 12.30
CA GLY A 81 4.20 -12.15 11.37
C GLY A 81 4.33 -11.24 10.15
N ARG A 82 3.21 -10.81 9.56
CA ARG A 82 3.18 -9.86 8.45
C ARG A 82 3.73 -8.50 8.82
N LEU A 83 3.33 -7.95 9.97
CA LEU A 83 3.81 -6.65 10.44
C LEU A 83 5.33 -6.64 10.66
N GLU A 84 5.92 -7.74 11.13
CA GLU A 84 7.38 -7.83 11.26
C GLU A 84 8.09 -7.69 9.90
N GLN A 85 7.58 -8.38 8.87
CA GLN A 85 8.08 -8.21 7.51
C GLN A 85 7.81 -6.80 6.97
N TRP A 86 6.61 -6.25 7.17
CA TRP A 86 6.24 -4.94 6.66
C TRP A 86 7.01 -3.79 7.32
N ILE A 87 7.38 -3.92 8.60
CA ILE A 87 8.28 -2.98 9.28
C ILE A 87 9.67 -3.02 8.63
N ALA A 88 10.21 -4.22 8.34
CA ALA A 88 11.49 -4.35 7.65
C ALA A 88 11.44 -3.76 6.22
N ASP A 89 10.33 -3.98 5.51
CA ASP A 89 10.12 -3.43 4.17
C ASP A 89 9.98 -1.90 4.21
N ALA A 90 9.28 -1.35 5.20
CA ALA A 90 9.15 0.10 5.40
C ALA A 90 10.51 0.76 5.67
N ALA A 91 11.40 0.08 6.40
CA ALA A 91 12.75 0.57 6.68
C ALA A 91 13.63 0.67 5.42
N THR A 92 13.33 -0.11 4.39
CA THR A 92 14.06 -0.13 3.10
C THR A 92 13.28 0.53 1.95
N LEU A 93 12.14 1.16 2.26
CA LEU A 93 11.22 1.72 1.25
C LEU A 93 11.91 2.72 0.32
N ARG A 94 12.66 3.68 0.88
CA ARG A 94 13.40 4.67 0.09
C ARG A 94 14.40 4.01 -0.85
N GLU A 95 15.20 3.08 -0.34
CA GLU A 95 16.22 2.39 -1.14
C GLU A 95 15.57 1.66 -2.33
N ARG A 96 14.47 0.94 -2.07
CA ARG A 96 13.71 0.26 -3.13
C ARG A 96 13.13 1.24 -4.14
N TRP A 97 12.60 2.37 -3.69
CA TRP A 97 12.06 3.43 -4.54
C TRP A 97 13.15 4.08 -5.41
N GLU A 98 14.33 4.38 -4.85
CA GLU A 98 15.48 4.93 -5.59
C GLU A 98 16.08 3.93 -6.59
N GLN A 99 15.94 2.63 -6.33
CA GLN A 99 16.39 1.55 -7.21
C GLN A 99 15.35 1.11 -8.25
N ALA A 100 14.16 1.72 -8.27
CA ALA A 100 13.12 1.41 -9.23
C ALA A 100 13.59 1.69 -10.66
N ASP A 101 13.31 0.75 -11.58
CA ASP A 101 13.71 0.86 -12.99
C ASP A 101 13.04 2.05 -13.70
N ASP A 102 11.81 2.39 -13.29
CA ASP A 102 11.04 3.52 -13.79
C ASP A 102 10.02 4.04 -12.76
N GLU A 103 9.35 5.15 -13.11
CA GLU A 103 8.36 5.82 -12.26
C GLU A 103 7.15 4.93 -11.90
N SER A 104 6.76 3.99 -12.77
CA SER A 104 5.63 3.10 -12.50
C SER A 104 5.96 2.06 -11.43
N VAL A 105 7.19 1.53 -11.45
CA VAL A 105 7.68 0.63 -10.41
C VAL A 105 7.80 1.37 -9.07
N ALA A 106 8.27 2.62 -9.10
CA ALA A 106 8.35 3.48 -7.92
C ALA A 106 6.96 3.77 -7.32
N GLU A 107 5.97 4.06 -8.17
CA GLU A 107 4.56 4.23 -7.78
C GLU A 107 4.02 2.95 -7.13
N ALA A 108 4.20 1.79 -7.77
CA ALA A 108 3.74 0.51 -7.26
C ALA A 108 4.32 0.17 -5.88
N ILE A 109 5.60 0.46 -5.63
CA ILE A 109 6.25 0.28 -4.33
C ILE A 109 5.56 1.13 -3.24
N CYS A 110 5.24 2.39 -3.53
CA CYS A 110 4.56 3.26 -2.58
C CYS A 110 3.10 2.84 -2.34
N LEU A 111 2.37 2.49 -3.40
CA LEU A 111 0.99 2.00 -3.31
C LEU A 111 0.89 0.67 -2.54
N GLU A 112 1.87 -0.22 -2.70
CA GLU A 112 1.97 -1.46 -1.92
C GLU A 112 2.11 -1.16 -0.42
N ALA A 113 2.94 -0.17 -0.05
CA ALA A 113 3.11 0.23 1.35
C ALA A 113 1.81 0.80 1.96
N LEU A 114 1.10 1.66 1.21
CA LEU A 114 -0.19 2.22 1.63
C LEU A 114 -1.29 1.16 1.71
N THR A 115 -1.27 0.19 0.81
CA THR A 115 -2.16 -0.97 0.85
C THR A 115 -1.97 -1.76 2.14
N ARG A 116 -0.72 -2.03 2.54
CA ARG A 116 -0.42 -2.74 3.79
C ARG A 116 -0.84 -1.94 5.02
N LEU A 117 -0.74 -0.61 4.99
CA LEU A 117 -1.35 0.25 6.02
C LEU A 117 -2.85 0.04 6.08
N MET A 118 -3.51 -0.05 4.93
CA MET A 118 -4.94 -0.31 4.89
C MET A 118 -5.27 -1.67 5.52
N GLU A 119 -4.59 -2.74 5.12
CA GLU A 119 -4.79 -4.07 5.70
C GLU A 119 -4.54 -4.09 7.23
N SER A 120 -3.50 -3.39 7.68
CA SER A 120 -3.14 -3.29 9.10
C SER A 120 -4.16 -2.52 9.94
N TRP A 121 -4.99 -1.67 9.32
CA TRP A 121 -6.06 -0.95 9.99
C TRP A 121 -7.37 -1.73 9.96
N ALA A 122 -7.69 -2.38 8.84
CA ALA A 122 -8.92 -3.16 8.69
C ALA A 122 -8.94 -4.41 9.60
N CYS A 123 -7.88 -5.21 9.60
CA CYS A 123 -7.87 -6.51 10.28
C CYS A 123 -8.10 -6.42 11.82
N PRO A 124 -7.48 -5.46 12.55
CA PRO A 124 -7.76 -5.27 13.98
C PRO A 124 -9.23 -4.97 14.31
N LEU A 125 -9.98 -4.28 13.44
CA LEU A 125 -11.40 -4.01 13.68
C LEU A 125 -12.21 -5.30 13.87
N ALA A 126 -11.97 -6.30 13.01
CA ALA A 126 -12.64 -7.60 13.12
C ALA A 126 -12.13 -8.43 14.31
N ILE A 127 -10.84 -8.28 14.67
CA ILE A 127 -10.26 -8.94 15.85
C ILE A 127 -10.85 -8.36 17.14
N ASP A 128 -11.03 -7.04 17.23
CA ASP A 128 -11.58 -6.37 18.41
C ASP A 128 -13.06 -6.72 18.62
N GLU A 129 -13.85 -6.86 17.55
CA GLU A 129 -15.24 -7.33 17.66
C GLU A 129 -15.35 -8.72 18.30
N SER A 130 -14.38 -9.61 18.06
CA SER A 130 -14.38 -10.96 18.66
C SER A 130 -14.27 -10.95 20.19
N GLN A 131 -13.78 -9.85 20.78
CA GLN A 131 -13.66 -9.71 22.22
C GLN A 131 -15.01 -9.37 22.87
N LEU A 132 -15.97 -8.83 22.11
CA LEU A 132 -17.29 -8.43 22.63
C LEU A 132 -18.16 -9.62 23.04
N ILE A 133 -17.84 -10.83 22.56
CA ILE A 133 -18.58 -12.06 22.84
C ILE A 133 -17.97 -12.92 23.96
N SER A 134 -16.79 -12.57 24.46
CA SER A 134 -16.11 -13.33 25.52
C SER A 134 -16.14 -12.59 26.85
N ASP A 135 -16.64 -13.24 27.90
CA ASP A 135 -16.67 -12.67 29.25
C ASP A 135 -15.26 -12.57 29.88
N GLU A 136 -14.33 -13.42 29.43
CA GLU A 136 -12.95 -13.45 29.90
C GLU A 136 -11.99 -13.56 28.70
N LEU A 137 -10.95 -12.73 28.69
CA LEU A 137 -9.93 -12.75 27.65
C LEU A 137 -8.86 -13.77 28.04
N ASP A 138 -8.60 -14.73 27.15
CA ASP A 138 -7.49 -15.67 27.33
C ASP A 138 -6.15 -14.91 27.49
N PRO A 139 -5.34 -15.21 28.52
CA PRO A 139 -4.09 -14.48 28.77
C PRO A 139 -3.04 -14.57 27.64
N GLU A 140 -3.01 -15.68 26.89
CA GLU A 140 -2.15 -15.81 25.71
C GLU A 140 -2.63 -14.87 24.61
N PHE A 141 -3.95 -14.81 24.39
CA PHE A 141 -4.54 -13.90 23.42
C PHE A 141 -4.32 -12.43 23.80
N ALA A 142 -4.44 -12.07 25.09
CA ALA A 142 -4.11 -10.73 25.57
C ALA A 142 -2.66 -10.32 25.23
N THR A 143 -1.70 -11.24 25.45
CA THR A 143 -0.29 -11.01 25.10
C THR A 143 -0.09 -10.83 23.59
N LEU A 144 -0.84 -11.57 22.76
CA LEU A 144 -0.81 -11.42 21.31
C LEU A 144 -1.33 -10.06 20.86
N LEU A 145 -2.39 -9.54 21.49
CA LEU A 145 -2.95 -8.22 21.21
C LEU A 145 -2.00 -7.08 21.63
N GLU A 146 -1.34 -7.19 22.78
CA GLU A 146 -0.30 -6.23 23.18
C GLU A 146 0.84 -6.17 22.16
N THR A 147 1.29 -7.34 21.69
CA THR A 147 2.31 -7.44 20.63
C THR A 147 1.82 -6.81 19.34
N LEU A 148 0.57 -7.07 18.95
CA LEU A 148 -0.06 -6.50 17.77
C LEU A 148 -0.10 -4.97 17.82
N HIS A 149 -0.57 -4.37 18.92
CA HIS A 149 -0.62 -2.92 19.07
C HIS A 149 0.77 -2.27 19.00
N SER A 150 1.77 -2.90 19.63
CA SER A 150 3.15 -2.44 19.56
C SER A 150 3.68 -2.45 18.12
N ARG A 151 3.44 -3.55 17.38
CA ARG A 151 3.87 -3.68 15.97
C ARG A 151 3.11 -2.74 15.03
N LEU A 152 1.81 -2.55 15.19
CA LEU A 152 1.02 -1.57 14.42
C LEU A 152 1.56 -0.16 14.58
N LYS A 153 1.87 0.24 15.82
CA LYS A 153 2.49 1.53 16.10
C LYS A 153 3.86 1.65 15.42
N SER A 154 4.74 0.67 15.59
CA SER A 154 6.06 0.69 14.96
C SER A 154 5.98 0.74 13.44
N PHE A 155 5.05 0.00 12.83
CA PHE A 155 4.83 0.03 11.38
C PHE A 155 4.38 1.42 10.90
N GLY A 156 3.40 2.02 11.58
CA GLY A 156 2.94 3.37 11.29
C GLY A 156 4.04 4.42 11.44
N GLU A 157 4.86 4.34 12.50
CA GLU A 157 6.00 5.23 12.73
C GLU A 157 7.09 5.06 11.65
N SER A 158 7.38 3.81 11.24
CA SER A 158 8.34 3.54 10.16
C SER A 158 7.92 4.14 8.82
N LEU A 159 6.64 4.05 8.47
CA LEU A 159 6.13 4.66 7.23
C LEU A 159 5.99 6.17 7.32
N LEU A 160 5.61 6.71 8.48
CA LEU A 160 5.58 8.15 8.71
C LEU A 160 6.98 8.77 8.52
N ALA A 161 8.04 8.07 8.91
CA ALA A 161 9.42 8.51 8.67
C ALA A 161 9.81 8.54 7.16
N GLN A 162 9.01 7.94 6.28
CA GLN A 162 9.19 7.92 4.82
C GLN A 162 8.11 8.75 4.10
N THR A 163 7.53 9.75 4.78
CA THR A 163 6.45 10.59 4.25
C THR A 163 6.83 11.27 2.93
N ASP A 164 8.07 11.70 2.76
CA ASP A 164 8.55 12.32 1.52
C ASP A 164 8.53 11.34 0.35
N VAL A 165 8.95 10.08 0.55
CA VAL A 165 8.87 9.03 -0.48
C VAL A 165 7.42 8.68 -0.80
N LEU A 166 6.58 8.52 0.22
CA LEU A 166 5.16 8.20 0.04
C LEU A 166 4.37 9.35 -0.60
N SER A 167 4.82 10.60 -0.44
CA SER A 167 4.18 11.76 -1.07
C SER A 167 4.21 11.71 -2.60
N PHE A 168 5.09 10.88 -3.19
CA PHE A 168 5.14 10.60 -4.63
C PHE A 168 3.79 10.11 -5.18
N VAL A 169 2.99 9.41 -4.35
CA VAL A 169 1.66 8.89 -4.73
C VAL A 169 0.52 9.64 -4.07
N ALA A 170 0.75 10.86 -3.57
CA ALA A 170 -0.26 11.66 -2.89
C ALA A 170 -1.48 11.98 -3.78
N ASP A 171 -1.26 12.14 -5.09
CA ASP A 171 -2.32 12.41 -6.07
C ASP A 171 -2.92 11.13 -6.69
N ALA A 172 -2.52 9.94 -6.22
CA ALA A 172 -3.04 8.69 -6.74
C ALA A 172 -4.55 8.58 -6.46
N PRO A 173 -5.37 8.10 -7.43
CA PRO A 173 -6.81 7.92 -7.25
C PRO A 173 -7.17 7.10 -6.01
N LEU A 174 -6.32 6.13 -5.66
CA LEU A 174 -6.50 5.24 -4.51
C LEU A 174 -6.81 5.98 -3.21
N LEU A 175 -6.02 7.00 -2.84
CA LEU A 175 -6.19 7.71 -1.55
C LEU A 175 -7.53 8.45 -1.49
N LYS A 176 -7.90 9.07 -2.61
CA LYS A 176 -9.18 9.76 -2.74
C LYS A 176 -10.35 8.79 -2.66
N GLU A 177 -10.27 7.66 -3.37
CA GLU A 177 -11.30 6.62 -3.37
C GLU A 177 -11.46 5.99 -1.99
N LEU A 178 -10.36 5.70 -1.29
CA LEU A 178 -10.38 5.18 0.07
C LEU A 178 -11.12 6.13 1.01
N ARG A 179 -10.76 7.44 1.05
CA ARG A 179 -11.45 8.43 1.89
C ARG A 179 -12.93 8.53 1.61
N GLN A 180 -13.33 8.44 0.33
CA GLN A 180 -14.73 8.56 -0.06
C GLN A 180 -15.58 7.34 0.34
N ARG A 181 -14.94 6.20 0.54
CA ARG A 181 -15.62 4.93 0.84
C ARG A 181 -15.62 4.56 2.31
N LEU A 182 -14.83 5.24 3.15
CA LEU A 182 -14.85 5.00 4.59
C LEU A 182 -16.27 5.19 5.15
N ALA A 183 -16.60 4.37 6.13
CA ALA A 183 -17.82 4.56 6.91
C ALA A 183 -17.79 5.90 7.64
N GLU A 184 -18.96 6.47 7.90
CA GLU A 184 -19.10 7.81 8.47
C GLU A 184 -18.37 7.94 9.82
N GLU A 185 -18.39 6.89 10.63
CA GLU A 185 -17.71 6.81 11.92
C GLU A 185 -16.18 6.99 11.86
N PHE A 186 -15.54 6.75 10.70
CA PHE A 186 -14.10 6.89 10.53
C PHE A 186 -13.69 8.27 9.98
N HIS A 187 -14.64 9.12 9.57
CA HIS A 187 -14.32 10.42 8.97
C HIS A 187 -13.81 11.46 9.97
N GLU A 188 -14.12 11.33 11.26
CA GLU A 188 -13.70 12.29 12.28
C GLU A 188 -12.22 12.13 12.67
N LEU A 189 -11.67 10.92 12.55
CA LEU A 189 -10.32 10.58 12.99
C LEU A 189 -9.59 9.75 11.92
N LEU A 190 -9.31 10.40 10.79
CA LEU A 190 -8.53 9.78 9.72
C LEU A 190 -7.08 9.52 10.16
N PRO A 191 -6.47 8.40 9.76
CA PRO A 191 -5.05 8.20 9.95
C PRO A 191 -4.24 9.19 9.10
N TRP A 192 -2.99 9.46 9.50
CA TRP A 192 -2.13 10.47 8.85
C TRP A 192 -1.96 10.27 7.33
N TRP A 193 -2.02 9.04 6.85
CA TRP A 193 -1.89 8.75 5.42
C TRP A 193 -3.19 9.01 4.62
N LEU A 194 -4.30 9.32 5.31
CA LEU A 194 -5.59 9.71 4.73
C LEU A 194 -6.04 11.12 5.15
N ASP A 195 -5.38 11.80 6.09
CA ASP A 195 -5.81 13.12 6.58
C ASP A 195 -5.35 14.32 5.72
N GLY A 196 -4.60 14.06 4.65
CA GLY A 196 -4.00 15.09 3.79
C GLY A 196 -2.52 15.35 4.05
N THR A 197 -1.88 14.64 4.99
CA THR A 197 -0.43 14.80 5.28
C THR A 197 0.42 14.52 4.04
N LEU A 198 0.11 13.49 3.25
CA LEU A 198 0.86 13.15 2.04
C LEU A 198 0.77 14.26 0.97
N GLU A 199 -0.41 14.82 0.75
CA GLU A 199 -0.61 15.95 -0.17
C GLU A 199 0.12 17.21 0.31
N GLN A 200 0.17 17.46 1.62
CA GLN A 200 0.92 18.57 2.18
C GLN A 200 2.43 18.40 1.96
N ALA A 201 2.95 17.17 2.11
CA ALA A 201 4.33 16.85 1.83
C ALA A 201 4.68 17.04 0.34
N ALA A 202 3.85 16.51 -0.57
CA ALA A 202 4.04 16.68 -2.01
C ALA A 202 4.06 18.17 -2.42
N GLN A 203 3.13 18.98 -1.88
CA GLN A 203 3.11 20.42 -2.12
C GLN A 203 4.32 21.16 -1.55
N ALA A 204 4.91 20.67 -0.46
CA ALA A 204 6.11 21.26 0.12
C ALA A 204 7.31 21.07 -0.83
N ASP A 205 7.46 19.87 -1.38
CA ASP A 205 8.52 19.52 -2.32
C ASP A 205 8.40 20.32 -3.62
N GLU A 206 7.19 20.48 -4.17
CA GLU A 206 6.94 21.31 -5.35
C GLU A 206 7.34 22.78 -5.13
N ARG A 207 7.00 23.34 -3.96
CA ARG A 207 7.36 24.72 -3.60
C ARG A 207 8.87 24.89 -3.48
N GLU A 208 9.56 23.91 -2.91
CA GLU A 208 11.03 23.93 -2.80
C GLU A 208 11.69 23.90 -4.18
N LEU A 209 11.25 22.99 -5.07
CA LEU A 209 11.74 22.91 -6.45
C LEU A 209 11.49 24.20 -7.22
N ALA A 210 10.29 24.78 -7.12
CA ALA A 210 9.96 26.06 -7.74
C ALA A 210 10.84 27.20 -7.22
N ALA A 211 11.13 27.23 -5.92
CA ALA A 211 12.02 28.22 -5.31
C ALA A 211 13.47 28.09 -5.81
N LEU A 212 13.98 26.86 -5.97
CA LEU A 212 15.30 26.60 -6.53
C LEU A 212 15.39 27.02 -8.00
N ALA A 213 14.38 26.69 -8.80
CA ALA A 213 14.29 27.11 -10.20
C ALA A 213 14.32 28.65 -10.32
N GLY A 214 13.50 29.37 -9.54
CA GLY A 214 13.48 30.83 -9.52
C GLY A 214 14.83 31.47 -9.18
N ARG A 215 15.61 30.86 -8.28
CA ARG A 215 16.98 31.31 -7.95
C ARG A 215 17.97 31.11 -9.10
N PHE A 216 17.82 30.03 -9.86
CA PHE A 216 18.68 29.74 -11.01
C PHE A 216 18.40 30.72 -12.17
N TRP A 217 17.13 30.96 -12.48
CA TRP A 217 16.72 31.89 -13.54
C TRP A 217 17.02 33.36 -13.20
N SER A 218 16.88 33.78 -11.94
CA SER A 218 17.18 35.16 -11.52
C SER A 218 18.67 35.53 -11.52
N LYS A 219 19.57 34.56 -11.35
CA LYS A 219 21.03 34.77 -11.43
C LYS A 219 21.59 34.65 -12.84
N SER A 220 20.86 33.95 -13.72
CA SER A 220 21.18 33.85 -15.13
C SER A 220 20.78 35.15 -15.83
N LYS A 221 21.64 36.18 -15.80
CA LYS A 221 21.49 37.27 -16.78
C LYS A 221 21.44 36.64 -18.16
N PRO A 222 20.42 36.91 -19.00
CA PRO A 222 20.42 36.45 -20.37
C PRO A 222 21.54 37.21 -21.12
N THR A 223 22.76 36.68 -21.05
CA THR A 223 23.93 37.18 -21.81
C THR A 223 23.86 36.75 -23.27
N ILE A 224 22.85 35.96 -23.65
CA ILE A 224 22.59 35.61 -25.04
C ILE A 224 21.66 36.67 -25.64
N ALA A 225 22.20 37.88 -25.81
CA ALA A 225 21.77 38.76 -26.90
C ALA A 225 22.33 38.17 -28.20
N VAL A 226 21.87 36.98 -28.61
CA VAL A 226 22.08 36.53 -29.98
C VAL A 226 21.15 37.36 -30.84
N SER A 227 21.79 38.26 -31.58
CA SER A 227 21.24 39.04 -32.68
C SER A 227 20.49 38.10 -33.63
N ALA A 228 19.20 37.88 -33.37
CA ALA A 228 18.28 37.20 -34.29
C ALA A 228 18.04 38.02 -35.58
N ARG A 229 18.73 39.16 -35.74
CA ARG A 229 18.68 40.03 -36.91
C ARG A 229 19.77 39.74 -37.95
N GLU A 230 20.79 38.92 -37.64
CA GLU A 230 21.83 38.52 -38.61
C GLU A 230 21.64 37.12 -39.22
N ALA A 231 20.73 36.30 -38.70
CA ALA A 231 20.45 34.95 -39.25
C ALA A 231 19.31 34.93 -40.30
N LEU A 232 18.65 36.05 -40.58
CA LEU A 232 17.55 36.14 -41.56
C LEU A 232 17.96 36.74 -42.92
N SER A 233 19.25 36.97 -43.17
CA SER A 233 19.71 37.61 -44.42
C SER A 233 20.57 36.74 -45.35
N GLY A 234 20.66 35.42 -45.18
CA GLY A 234 21.37 34.63 -46.18
C GLY A 234 21.37 33.12 -46.01
N GLY A 235 20.72 32.43 -46.94
CA GLY A 235 21.21 31.18 -47.50
C GLY A 235 20.68 29.88 -46.86
N GLU A 236 19.83 29.20 -47.63
CA GLU A 236 19.58 27.75 -47.66
C GLU A 236 19.44 26.99 -46.32
N LEU A 237 18.18 26.68 -46.02
CA LEU A 237 17.74 25.75 -44.98
C LEU A 237 18.27 24.34 -45.25
N SER A 238 19.39 23.99 -44.59
CA SER A 238 19.75 22.59 -44.36
C SER A 238 19.22 22.16 -43.00
N HIS A 239 18.42 21.09 -42.97
CA HIS A 239 17.76 20.54 -41.80
C HIS A 239 18.77 20.08 -40.73
N THR A 240 19.13 20.95 -39.79
CA THR A 240 19.85 20.54 -38.59
C THR A 240 18.85 20.16 -37.50
N VAL A 241 18.59 18.86 -37.40
CA VAL A 241 17.92 18.24 -36.25
C VAL A 241 18.88 18.31 -35.05
N LEU A 242 18.51 19.06 -34.02
CA LEU A 242 19.17 18.97 -32.71
C LEU A 242 18.81 17.62 -32.08
N ARG A 243 19.69 16.63 -32.27
CA ARG A 243 19.65 15.36 -31.53
C ARG A 243 20.35 15.57 -30.17
N PHE A 244 19.60 15.42 -29.09
CA PHE A 244 20.17 15.16 -27.78
C PHE A 244 20.68 13.71 -27.78
N THR A 245 21.99 13.53 -27.61
CA THR A 245 22.64 12.22 -27.45
C THR A 245 22.39 11.70 -26.03
N SER A 246 21.72 10.55 -25.93
CA SER A 246 21.55 9.77 -24.70
C SER A 246 22.91 9.27 -24.19
N VAL A 247 23.17 9.45 -22.89
CA VAL A 247 24.27 8.78 -22.17
C VAL A 247 23.85 7.33 -21.89
N ARG A 248 24.65 6.35 -22.34
CA ARG A 248 24.45 4.92 -22.00
C ARG A 248 25.18 4.58 -20.71
N LEU A 249 24.48 4.01 -19.74
CA LEU A 249 25.07 3.30 -18.60
C LEU A 249 25.14 1.78 -18.90
N PRO A 250 26.12 1.05 -18.35
CA PRO A 250 26.28 -0.39 -18.54
C PRO A 250 25.26 -1.18 -17.71
N PRO A 251 24.89 -2.42 -18.11
CA PRO A 251 23.92 -3.24 -17.38
C PRO A 251 24.51 -3.80 -16.07
N PRO A 252 23.74 -3.87 -14.97
CA PRO A 252 24.16 -4.59 -13.79
C PRO A 252 24.02 -6.12 -13.94
N TYR A 253 24.84 -6.80 -13.15
CA TYR A 253 25.11 -8.22 -13.10
C TYR A 253 24.02 -8.98 -12.30
N VAL A 254 23.57 -10.14 -12.79
CA VAL A 254 22.60 -11.02 -12.10
C VAL A 254 23.30 -12.33 -11.70
N PRO A 255 23.37 -12.71 -10.41
CA PRO A 255 23.63 -14.10 -10.03
C PRO A 255 22.31 -14.88 -9.96
N ALA A 256 22.30 -16.04 -10.62
CA ALA A 256 21.21 -17.01 -10.55
C ALA A 256 21.12 -17.65 -9.17
N ILE A 257 19.93 -17.65 -8.57
CA ILE A 257 19.60 -18.47 -7.39
C ILE A 257 18.64 -19.58 -7.83
N ALA A 258 19.00 -20.81 -7.48
CA ALA A 258 18.34 -22.04 -7.87
C ALA A 258 16.97 -22.21 -7.18
N ALA A 259 15.98 -22.63 -7.96
CA ALA A 259 14.65 -23.00 -7.49
C ALA A 259 14.71 -24.30 -6.65
N GLY A 260 14.15 -24.25 -5.44
CA GLY A 260 13.76 -25.42 -4.65
C GLY A 260 12.24 -25.47 -4.54
N ASP A 261 11.67 -26.67 -4.67
CA ASP A 261 10.24 -26.93 -4.72
C ASP A 261 9.50 -26.45 -3.45
N ALA A 262 8.55 -25.52 -3.64
CA ALA A 262 7.61 -25.09 -2.61
C ALA A 262 6.35 -25.98 -2.60
N PRO A 263 5.75 -26.28 -1.43
CA PRO A 263 4.53 -27.06 -1.34
C PRO A 263 3.34 -26.35 -2.02
N HIS A 264 2.48 -27.14 -2.67
CA HIS A 264 1.31 -26.67 -3.40
C HIS A 264 0.27 -26.11 -2.43
N VAL A 265 0.18 -24.78 -2.34
CA VAL A 265 -0.95 -24.07 -1.71
C VAL A 265 -2.09 -24.04 -2.75
N PRO A 266 -3.37 -24.25 -2.37
CA PRO A 266 -4.50 -24.05 -3.29
C PRO A 266 -4.53 -22.62 -3.82
N ASP A 267 -4.92 -22.43 -5.08
CA ASP A 267 -5.19 -21.10 -5.66
C ASP A 267 -6.37 -20.46 -4.92
N PHE A 268 -6.08 -19.61 -3.93
CA PHE A 268 -7.05 -18.73 -3.31
C PHE A 268 -7.07 -17.40 -4.06
N ALA A 269 -8.25 -16.84 -4.27
CA ALA A 269 -8.41 -15.47 -4.72
C ALA A 269 -7.98 -14.52 -3.60
N THR A 270 -6.67 -14.29 -3.48
CA THR A 270 -6.17 -13.14 -2.74
C THR A 270 -6.71 -11.90 -3.46
N VAL A 271 -7.34 -10.98 -2.72
CA VAL A 271 -7.48 -9.60 -3.22
C VAL A 271 -6.08 -9.01 -3.12
N THR A 272 -5.22 -9.38 -4.06
CA THR A 272 -3.95 -8.71 -4.27
C THR A 272 -4.27 -7.40 -4.96
N TRP A 273 -3.94 -6.32 -4.28
CA TRP A 273 -3.98 -4.97 -4.79
C TRP A 273 -2.93 -4.86 -5.89
N PHE A 274 -3.36 -5.13 -7.13
CA PHE A 274 -2.51 -4.92 -8.28
C PHE A 274 -2.65 -3.47 -8.71
N SER A 275 -1.62 -2.66 -8.40
CA SER A 275 -1.27 -1.55 -9.28
C SER A 275 -0.57 -2.14 -10.51
N PRO A 276 -0.93 -1.74 -11.74
CA PRO A 276 -0.29 -2.23 -12.96
C PRO A 276 1.21 -1.91 -13.01
#